data_AF-A0AA40K5N0-F1
#
_entry.id   AF-A0AA40K5N0-F1
#
_cell.length_a   1.000
_cell.length_b   1.000
_cell.length_c   1.000
_cell.angle_alpha   90.00
_cell.angle_beta   90.00
_cell.angle_gamma   90.00
#
_symmetry.space_group_name_H-M   'P 1'
#
loop_
_entity.id
_entity.type
_entity.pdbx_description
1 polymer ?
#
loop_
_entity_poly.entity_id
_entity_poly.type
_entity_poly.pdbx_seq_one_letter_code
_entity_poly.pdbx_strand_id
1 'polypeptide(L)'
;MTSTFPPPDQLALLADDDRGPILLGVSWILASMATTFLSLRIYCKVIVTGRLLWWDDWILIGGWFAIIATNILTTVLVSEFKLGRHSLDLDDSNIAKFLIILNSRATVTIMAIAWTKTAFAVTLLRLTTGAAKHFIWFIIISLTIFGVVSAMVPWIQCGPVEKTWNPAVAGTCWENGVGTKIWIATGAYSAAMDFVLAALPWTFLWRLLLKRREMLGILIAMSMGAVAGVVAIFKCLQLPQLGSGDSYKESALFIWDIAESNVTIIAACIPTLKVLFRDVRDMSRAYNMSGRPRANFVNLKR
;
A
#
# COMPACT_ATOMS: atom_id res chain seq x y z
N MET A 1 20.97 22.93 -24.99
CA MET A 1 21.40 22.84 -23.58
C MET A 1 22.45 21.77 -23.51
N THR A 2 23.66 22.18 -23.14
CA THR A 2 24.94 21.47 -23.30
C THR A 2 25.02 20.19 -22.46
N SER A 3 25.27 19.06 -23.12
CA SER A 3 25.68 17.80 -22.51
C SER A 3 27.10 17.94 -21.93
N THR A 4 27.22 18.43 -20.71
CA THR A 4 28.44 18.24 -19.93
C THR A 4 28.46 16.79 -19.48
N PHE A 5 29.21 15.95 -20.19
CA PHE A 5 29.63 14.65 -19.69
C PHE A 5 30.27 14.86 -18.31
N PRO A 6 29.80 14.21 -17.24
CA PRO A 6 30.43 14.35 -15.94
C PRO A 6 31.88 13.82 -16.01
N PRO A 7 32.81 14.42 -15.24
CA PRO A 7 34.22 14.02 -15.26
C PRO A 7 34.38 12.57 -14.78
N PRO A 8 35.43 11.85 -15.22
CA PRO A 8 35.59 10.39 -15.04
C PRO A 8 35.61 9.92 -13.57
N ASP A 9 36.02 10.80 -12.67
CA ASP A 9 36.00 10.68 -11.21
C ASP A 9 34.59 10.72 -10.60
N GLN A 10 33.66 11.48 -11.19
CA GLN A 10 32.23 11.44 -10.83
C GLN A 10 31.55 10.17 -11.38
N LEU A 11 31.95 9.69 -12.57
CA LEU A 11 31.46 8.42 -13.13
C LEU A 11 31.88 7.22 -12.27
N ALA A 12 33.09 7.24 -11.71
CA ALA A 12 33.56 6.20 -10.77
C ALA A 12 32.81 6.24 -9.43
N LEU A 13 32.45 7.42 -8.92
CA LEU A 13 31.62 7.57 -7.71
C LEU A 13 30.15 7.16 -7.95
N LEU A 14 29.60 7.44 -9.13
CA LEU A 14 28.24 7.04 -9.51
C LEU A 14 28.13 5.54 -9.85
N ALA A 15 29.23 4.92 -10.27
CA ALA A 15 29.31 3.48 -10.55
C ALA A 15 29.26 2.61 -9.29
N ASP A 16 29.60 3.17 -8.12
CA ASP A 16 29.58 2.49 -6.82
C ASP A 16 28.25 2.70 -6.05
N ASP A 17 27.39 3.60 -6.54
CA ASP A 17 26.12 3.93 -5.88
C ASP A 17 25.00 2.95 -6.31
N ASP A 18 24.87 1.85 -5.57
CA ASP A 18 23.89 0.78 -5.82
C ASP A 18 22.75 0.80 -4.78
N ARG A 19 21.54 1.16 -5.23
CA ARG A 19 20.34 1.16 -4.38
C ARG A 19 19.61 -0.17 -4.33
N GLY A 20 20.02 -1.16 -5.13
CA GLY A 20 19.38 -2.48 -5.18
C GLY A 20 19.28 -3.14 -3.80
N PRO A 21 20.38 -3.29 -3.05
CA PRO A 21 20.36 -3.89 -1.71
C PRO A 21 19.49 -3.14 -0.70
N ILE A 22 19.49 -1.81 -0.76
CA ILE A 22 18.66 -0.96 0.11
C ILE A 22 17.18 -1.16 -0.21
N LEU A 23 16.82 -1.18 -1.50
CA LEU A 23 15.46 -1.44 -1.97
C LEU A 23 14.96 -2.80 -1.46
N LEU A 24 15.78 -3.86 -1.55
CA LEU A 24 15.42 -5.19 -1.04
C LEU A 24 15.33 -5.25 0.49
N GLY A 25 16.28 -4.60 1.19
CA GLY A 25 16.25 -4.54 2.65
C GLY A 25 14.97 -3.88 3.15
N VAL A 26 14.64 -2.70 2.62
CA VAL A 26 13.42 -1.97 2.99
C VAL A 26 12.17 -2.77 2.64
N SER A 27 12.15 -3.42 1.47
CA SER A 27 10.97 -4.13 1.00
C SER A 27 10.59 -5.32 1.86
N TRP A 28 11.56 -6.17 2.20
CA TRP A 28 11.33 -7.35 3.04
C TRP A 28 11.09 -6.99 4.52
N ILE A 29 11.74 -5.94 5.05
CA ILE A 29 11.48 -5.47 6.41
C ILE A 29 10.03 -4.96 6.52
N LEU A 30 9.60 -4.08 5.62
CA LEU A 30 8.24 -3.54 5.64
C LEU A 30 7.19 -4.63 5.40
N ALA A 31 7.46 -5.57 4.48
CA ALA A 31 6.57 -6.70 4.22
C ALA A 31 6.44 -7.62 5.44
N SER A 32 7.53 -7.91 6.16
CA SER A 32 7.48 -8.73 7.38
C SER A 32 6.69 -8.07 8.50
N MET A 33 6.82 -6.74 8.64
CA MET A 33 6.03 -5.96 9.58
C MET A 33 4.55 -5.97 9.21
N ALA A 34 4.20 -5.69 7.95
CA ALA A 34 2.82 -5.74 7.47
C ALA A 34 2.20 -7.14 7.64
N THR A 35 2.97 -8.20 7.37
CA THR A 35 2.56 -9.60 7.56
C THR A 35 2.24 -9.86 9.03
N THR A 36 3.08 -9.41 9.95
CA THR A 36 2.86 -9.60 11.40
C THR A 36 1.54 -8.95 11.85
N PHE A 37 1.26 -7.72 11.42
CA PHE A 37 0.00 -7.04 11.75
C PHE A 37 -1.23 -7.72 11.13
N LEU A 38 -1.12 -8.20 9.88
CA LEU A 38 -2.20 -8.93 9.21
C LEU A 38 -2.46 -10.29 9.87
N SER A 39 -1.42 -11.05 10.18
CA SER A 39 -1.51 -12.33 10.89
C SER A 39 -2.14 -12.15 12.27
N LEU A 40 -1.74 -11.10 13.01
CA LEU A 40 -2.33 -10.78 14.31
C LEU A 40 -3.82 -10.43 14.19
N ARG A 41 -4.21 -9.67 13.15
CA ARG A 41 -5.61 -9.36 12.85
C ARG A 41 -6.43 -10.63 12.58
N ILE A 42 -5.91 -11.55 11.78
CA ILE A 42 -6.59 -12.81 11.45
C ILE A 42 -6.66 -13.71 12.68
N TYR A 43 -5.55 -13.89 13.40
CA TYR A 43 -5.44 -14.70 14.60
C TYR A 43 -6.48 -14.28 15.65
N CYS A 44 -6.49 -13.00 16.01
CA CYS A 44 -7.42 -12.51 17.01
C CYS A 44 -8.90 -12.67 16.57
N LYS A 45 -9.19 -12.60 15.26
CA LYS A 45 -10.57 -12.60 14.75
C LYS A 45 -11.15 -14.00 14.69
N VAL A 46 -10.37 -14.93 14.14
CA VAL A 46 -10.75 -16.33 13.95
C VAL A 46 -10.67 -17.09 15.26
N ILE A 47 -9.56 -16.99 15.98
CA ILE A 47 -9.30 -17.84 17.15
C ILE A 47 -9.91 -17.22 18.42
N VAL A 48 -9.73 -15.92 18.64
CA VAL A 48 -10.10 -15.34 19.94
C VAL A 48 -11.57 -14.91 19.99
N THR A 49 -12.14 -14.38 18.91
CA THR A 49 -13.55 -13.96 18.88
C THR A 49 -14.46 -14.95 18.15
N GLY A 50 -13.90 -15.95 17.45
CA GLY A 50 -14.69 -16.92 16.68
C GLY A 50 -15.50 -16.30 15.53
N ARG A 51 -15.13 -15.10 15.06
CA ARG A 51 -15.84 -14.42 13.97
C ARG A 51 -15.30 -14.85 12.62
N LEU A 52 -16.20 -15.16 11.70
CA LEU A 52 -15.88 -15.45 10.30
C LEU A 52 -15.15 -14.27 9.63
N LEU A 53 -14.23 -14.62 8.71
CA LEU A 53 -13.59 -13.65 7.82
C LEU A 53 -14.64 -13.05 6.89
N TRP A 54 -14.62 -11.73 6.78
CA TRP A 54 -15.53 -11.03 5.89
C TRP A 54 -14.81 -10.65 4.58
N TRP A 55 -15.59 -10.24 3.57
CA TRP A 55 -15.09 -9.73 2.28
C TRP A 55 -13.92 -8.74 2.40
N ASP A 56 -13.96 -7.87 3.40
CA ASP A 56 -12.90 -6.91 3.70
C ASP A 56 -11.53 -7.56 4.00
N ASP A 57 -11.52 -8.63 4.80
CA ASP A 57 -10.28 -9.32 5.15
C ASP A 57 -9.75 -10.11 3.95
N TRP A 58 -10.63 -10.65 3.11
CA TRP A 58 -10.24 -11.33 1.86
C TRP A 58 -9.60 -10.35 0.86
N ILE A 59 -10.15 -9.14 0.72
CA ILE A 59 -9.55 -8.10 -0.13
C ILE A 59 -8.18 -7.69 0.44
N LEU A 60 -8.07 -7.54 1.76
CA LEU A 60 -6.79 -7.20 2.41
C LEU A 60 -5.74 -8.30 2.24
N ILE A 61 -6.14 -9.57 2.37
CA ILE A 61 -5.27 -10.74 2.11
C ILE A 61 -4.83 -10.76 0.64
N GLY A 62 -5.73 -10.50 -0.30
CA GLY A 62 -5.40 -10.36 -1.72
C GLY A 62 -4.39 -9.24 -1.99
N GLY A 63 -4.59 -8.08 -1.36
CA GLY A 63 -3.64 -6.96 -1.37
C GLY A 63 -2.26 -7.35 -0.83
N TRP A 64 -2.22 -8.09 0.28
CA TRP A 64 -0.97 -8.60 0.85
C TRP A 64 -0.24 -9.57 -0.10
N PHE A 65 -0.95 -10.51 -0.74
CA PHE A 65 -0.36 -11.38 -1.75
C PHE A 65 0.23 -10.58 -2.93
N ALA A 66 -0.44 -9.51 -3.36
CA ALA A 66 0.07 -8.63 -4.41
C ALA A 66 1.35 -7.87 -3.97
N ILE A 67 1.45 -7.45 -2.70
CA ILE A 67 2.70 -6.88 -2.16
C ILE A 67 3.83 -7.91 -2.18
N ILE A 68 3.57 -9.15 -1.72
CA ILE A 68 4.58 -10.22 -1.77
C ILE A 68 5.03 -10.50 -3.20
N ALA A 69 4.10 -10.59 -4.16
CA ALA A 69 4.43 -10.73 -5.57
C ALA A 69 5.28 -9.56 -6.08
N THR A 70 4.97 -8.32 -5.69
CA THR A 70 5.77 -7.14 -6.02
C THR A 70 7.20 -7.23 -5.47
N ASN A 71 7.37 -7.70 -4.23
CA ASN A 71 8.69 -7.87 -3.61
C ASN A 71 9.51 -8.97 -4.31
N ILE A 72 8.87 -10.06 -4.71
CA ILE A 72 9.51 -11.13 -5.49
C ILE A 72 9.97 -10.60 -6.85
N LEU A 73 9.09 -9.91 -7.59
CA LEU A 73 9.46 -9.30 -8.88
C LEU A 73 10.58 -8.26 -8.73
N THR A 74 10.56 -7.47 -7.65
CA THR A 74 11.63 -6.52 -7.33
C THR A 74 12.94 -7.24 -7.03
N THR A 75 12.90 -8.38 -6.34
CA THR A 75 14.07 -9.22 -6.08
C THR A 75 14.68 -9.72 -7.40
N VAL A 76 13.85 -10.23 -8.31
CA VAL A 76 14.29 -10.66 -9.64
C VAL A 76 14.91 -9.51 -10.43
N LEU A 77 14.30 -8.32 -10.41
CA LEU A 77 14.85 -7.13 -11.09
C LEU A 77 16.22 -6.71 -10.55
N VAL A 78 16.41 -6.77 -9.24
CA VAL A 78 17.69 -6.42 -8.61
C VAL A 78 18.75 -7.50 -8.87
N SER A 79 18.39 -8.79 -8.76
CA SER A 79 19.36 -9.89 -8.86
C SER A 79 19.81 -10.18 -10.30
N GLU A 80 18.88 -10.19 -11.25
CA GLU A 80 19.15 -10.58 -12.65
C GLU A 80 19.58 -9.38 -13.49
N PHE A 81 19.01 -8.20 -13.22
CA PHE A 81 19.13 -7.03 -14.08
C PHE A 81 19.85 -5.85 -13.42
N LYS A 82 20.36 -6.02 -12.19
CA LYS A 82 21.10 -5.00 -11.43
C LYS A 82 20.35 -3.66 -11.33
N LEU A 83 19.03 -3.73 -11.19
CA LEU A 83 18.18 -2.56 -10.98
C LEU A 83 18.64 -1.78 -9.74
N GLY A 84 18.85 -0.47 -9.88
CA GLY A 84 19.29 0.42 -8.79
C GLY A 84 20.62 1.12 -9.03
N ARG A 85 21.28 0.87 -10.18
CA ARG A 85 22.49 1.57 -10.65
C ARG A 85 22.15 2.65 -11.67
N HIS A 86 23.03 3.64 -11.85
CA HIS A 86 22.85 4.72 -12.84
C HIS A 86 22.90 4.22 -14.30
N SER A 87 23.70 3.19 -14.57
CA SER A 87 23.78 2.53 -15.88
C SER A 87 23.31 1.08 -15.75
N LEU A 88 22.22 0.76 -16.43
CA LEU A 88 21.79 -0.62 -16.63
C LEU A 88 22.65 -1.24 -17.74
N ASP A 89 23.58 -2.11 -17.35
CA ASP A 89 24.39 -2.90 -18.29
C ASP A 89 23.55 -4.12 -18.73
N LEU A 90 22.59 -3.86 -19.61
CA LEU A 90 21.67 -4.86 -20.14
C LEU A 90 22.13 -5.32 -21.51
N ASP A 91 22.34 -6.63 -21.64
CA ASP A 91 22.50 -7.26 -22.94
C ASP A 91 21.20 -7.10 -23.76
N ASP A 92 21.30 -6.80 -25.06
CA ASP A 92 20.15 -6.52 -25.94
C ASP A 92 19.13 -7.65 -25.94
N SER A 93 19.58 -8.89 -25.74
CA SER A 93 18.74 -10.09 -25.65
C SER A 93 17.82 -10.13 -24.42
N ASN A 94 18.17 -9.38 -23.37
CA ASN A 94 17.50 -9.40 -22.06
C ASN A 94 16.62 -8.17 -21.81
N ILE A 95 16.71 -7.13 -22.65
CA ILE A 95 15.91 -5.90 -22.53
C ILE A 95 14.41 -6.22 -22.54
N ALA A 96 13.98 -7.15 -23.40
CA ALA A 96 12.56 -7.49 -23.49
C ALA A 96 12.03 -8.16 -22.21
N LYS A 97 12.82 -9.05 -21.62
CA LYS A 97 12.47 -9.69 -20.35
C LYS A 97 12.43 -8.66 -19.21
N PHE A 98 13.42 -7.76 -19.17
CA PHE A 98 13.48 -6.68 -18.19
C PHE A 98 12.21 -5.82 -18.23
N LEU A 99 11.80 -5.35 -19.42
CA LEU A 99 10.61 -4.50 -19.57
C LEU A 99 9.31 -5.23 -19.19
N ILE A 100 9.17 -6.52 -19.51
CA ILE A 100 8.00 -7.33 -19.10
C ILE A 100 7.93 -7.44 -17.58
N ILE A 101 9.06 -7.72 -16.92
CA ILE A 101 9.11 -7.85 -15.46
C ILE A 101 8.88 -6.49 -14.79
N LEU A 102 9.41 -5.41 -15.35
CA LEU A 102 9.20 -4.05 -14.85
C LEU A 102 7.73 -3.62 -14.95
N ASN A 103 7.11 -3.82 -16.12
CA ASN A 103 5.70 -3.46 -16.36
C ASN A 103 4.74 -4.32 -15.54
N SER A 104 5.03 -5.62 -15.40
CA SER A 104 4.25 -6.50 -14.53
C SER A 104 4.37 -6.09 -13.06
N ARG A 105 5.59 -5.78 -12.58
CA ARG A 105 5.80 -5.23 -11.23
C ARG A 105 4.97 -3.96 -11.01
N ALA A 106 5.01 -3.00 -11.93
CA ALA A 106 4.24 -1.76 -11.81
C ALA A 106 2.73 -2.03 -11.72
N THR A 107 2.22 -2.92 -12.59
CA THR A 107 0.80 -3.31 -12.61
C THR A 107 0.36 -3.96 -11.29
N VAL A 108 1.15 -4.91 -10.79
CA VAL A 108 0.86 -5.62 -9.53
C VAL A 108 0.91 -4.65 -8.35
N THR A 109 1.83 -3.68 -8.35
CA THR A 109 1.93 -2.71 -7.26
C THR A 109 0.73 -1.76 -7.22
N ILE A 110 0.29 -1.27 -8.39
CA ILE A 110 -0.92 -0.44 -8.50
C ILE A 110 -2.15 -1.22 -8.01
N MET A 111 -2.26 -2.49 -8.37
CA MET A 111 -3.34 -3.36 -7.90
C MET A 111 -3.28 -3.58 -6.39
N ALA A 112 -2.08 -3.80 -5.83
CA ALA A 112 -1.87 -3.94 -4.39
C ALA A 112 -2.33 -2.69 -3.63
N ILE A 113 -1.98 -1.50 -4.11
CA ILE A 113 -2.41 -0.23 -3.51
C ILE A 113 -3.92 -0.07 -3.61
N ALA A 114 -4.52 -0.37 -4.77
CA ALA A 114 -5.96 -0.29 -4.93
C ALA A 114 -6.70 -1.26 -3.97
N TRP A 115 -6.25 -2.52 -3.85
CA TRP A 115 -6.86 -3.50 -2.94
C TRP A 115 -6.68 -3.13 -1.47
N THR A 116 -5.50 -2.65 -1.06
CA THR A 116 -5.25 -2.26 0.33
C THR A 116 -6.05 -1.01 0.73
N LYS A 117 -6.16 -0.01 -0.16
CA LYS A 117 -6.99 1.18 0.08
C LYS A 117 -8.49 0.86 0.08
N THR A 118 -8.94 -0.02 -0.82
CA THR A 118 -10.34 -0.46 -0.82
C THR A 118 -10.69 -1.27 0.42
N ALA A 119 -9.82 -2.16 0.89
CA ALA A 119 -9.99 -2.83 2.19
C ALA A 119 -10.03 -1.81 3.35
N PHE A 120 -9.16 -0.80 3.35
CA PHE A 120 -9.23 0.25 4.38
C PHE A 120 -10.58 1.00 4.35
N ALA A 121 -11.03 1.41 3.16
CA ALA A 121 -12.29 2.11 2.98
C ALA A 121 -13.50 1.24 3.37
N VAL A 122 -13.48 -0.06 3.07
CA VAL A 122 -14.54 -1.00 3.49
C VAL A 122 -14.53 -1.22 5.00
N THR A 123 -13.35 -1.26 5.63
CA THR A 123 -13.23 -1.28 7.10
C THR A 123 -13.87 -0.02 7.70
N LEU A 124 -13.62 1.15 7.13
CA LEU A 124 -14.23 2.41 7.56
C LEU A 124 -15.74 2.43 7.32
N LEU A 125 -16.20 1.89 6.19
CA LEU A 125 -17.63 1.76 5.84
C LEU A 125 -18.44 1.05 6.92
N ARG A 126 -17.83 0.08 7.62
CA ARG A 126 -18.47 -0.66 8.73
C ARG A 126 -18.61 0.16 9.99
N LEU A 127 -17.70 1.10 10.22
CA LEU A 127 -17.69 1.96 11.40
C LEU A 127 -18.66 3.14 11.22
N THR A 128 -18.91 3.55 9.98
CA THR A 128 -19.81 4.65 9.64
C THR A 128 -21.24 4.19 9.35
N THR A 129 -22.22 5.00 9.74
CA THR A 129 -23.65 4.78 9.44
C THR A 129 -24.25 5.99 8.71
N GLY A 130 -25.35 5.78 7.96
CA GLY A 130 -26.08 6.86 7.28
C GLY A 130 -25.46 7.34 5.96
N ALA A 131 -25.60 8.64 5.66
CA ALA A 131 -25.32 9.23 4.35
C ALA A 131 -23.85 9.09 3.88
N ALA A 132 -22.86 8.99 4.78
CA ALA A 132 -21.48 8.79 4.37
C ALA A 132 -21.18 7.40 3.80
N LYS A 133 -22.07 6.42 4.00
CA LYS A 133 -21.93 5.12 3.36
C LYS A 133 -21.91 5.26 1.84
N HIS A 134 -22.75 6.14 1.29
CA HIS A 134 -22.79 6.44 -0.14
C HIS A 134 -21.52 7.16 -0.61
N PHE A 135 -21.00 8.09 0.20
CA PHE A 135 -19.77 8.81 -0.11
C PHE A 135 -18.54 7.89 -0.11
N ILE A 136 -18.42 6.98 0.86
CA ILE A 136 -17.32 6.00 0.89
C ILE A 136 -17.43 5.02 -0.29
N TRP A 137 -18.64 4.62 -0.68
CA TRP A 137 -18.84 3.80 -1.88
C TRP A 137 -18.39 4.52 -3.16
N PHE A 138 -18.67 5.82 -3.27
CA PHE A 138 -18.17 6.65 -4.36
C PHE A 138 -16.63 6.68 -4.38
N ILE A 139 -15.98 6.85 -3.21
CA ILE A 139 -14.51 6.78 -3.09
C ILE A 139 -13.98 5.43 -3.56
N ILE A 140 -14.58 4.31 -3.12
CA ILE A 140 -14.14 2.95 -3.49
C ILE A 140 -14.22 2.75 -5.02
N ILE A 141 -15.36 3.10 -5.64
CA ILE A 141 -15.54 2.98 -7.08
C ILE A 141 -14.50 3.82 -7.80
N SER A 142 -14.36 5.08 -7.40
CA SER A 142 -13.45 6.01 -8.07
C SER A 142 -11.99 5.56 -7.97
N LEU A 143 -11.51 5.17 -6.80
CA LEU A 143 -10.16 4.62 -6.60
C LEU A 143 -9.92 3.38 -7.46
N THR A 144 -10.92 2.50 -7.58
CA THR A 144 -10.81 1.29 -8.41
C THR A 144 -10.68 1.66 -9.89
N ILE A 145 -11.49 2.61 -10.38
CA ILE A 145 -11.43 3.07 -11.77
C ILE A 145 -10.06 3.70 -12.08
N PHE A 146 -9.60 4.64 -11.25
CA PHE A 146 -8.29 5.29 -11.45
C PHE A 146 -7.14 4.28 -11.36
N GLY A 147 -7.24 3.29 -10.46
CA GLY A 147 -6.29 2.19 -10.33
C GLY A 147 -6.22 1.32 -11.58
N VAL A 148 -7.37 0.87 -12.10
CA VAL A 148 -7.45 0.05 -13.31
C VAL A 148 -6.88 0.80 -14.52
N VAL A 149 -7.27 2.07 -14.71
CA VAL A 149 -6.74 2.89 -15.80
C VAL A 149 -5.22 2.99 -15.71
N SER A 150 -4.69 3.26 -14.51
CA SER A 150 -3.25 3.41 -14.30
C SER A 150 -2.47 2.10 -14.47
N ALA A 151 -3.08 0.98 -14.12
CA ALA A 151 -2.51 -0.36 -14.32
C ALA A 151 -2.46 -0.77 -15.79
N MET A 152 -3.33 -0.22 -16.65
CA MET A 152 -3.32 -0.46 -18.09
C MET A 152 -2.27 0.39 -18.83
N VAL A 153 -1.97 1.60 -18.34
CA VAL A 153 -1.02 2.55 -18.98
C VAL A 153 0.32 1.91 -19.37
N PRO A 154 1.01 1.13 -18.51
CA PRO A 154 2.28 0.49 -18.87
C PRO A 154 2.19 -0.38 -20.13
N TRP A 155 1.03 -0.95 -20.45
CA TRP A 155 0.85 -1.88 -21.56
C TRP A 155 0.39 -1.21 -22.86
N ILE A 156 -0.45 -0.18 -22.75
CA ILE A 156 -1.11 0.48 -23.90
C ILE A 156 -0.38 1.72 -24.42
N GLN A 157 0.74 2.09 -23.80
CA GLN A 157 1.51 3.31 -24.15
C GLN A 157 2.13 3.30 -25.56
N CYS A 158 2.24 2.13 -26.20
CA CYS A 158 2.79 1.98 -27.55
C CYS A 158 1.85 1.21 -28.48
N GLY A 159 1.85 1.60 -29.76
CA GLY A 159 1.21 0.89 -30.87
C GLY A 159 2.26 0.42 -31.87
N PRO A 160 2.42 -0.90 -32.14
CA PRO A 160 1.71 -2.03 -31.53
C PRO A 160 2.13 -2.27 -30.07
N VAL A 161 1.28 -2.94 -29.29
CA VAL A 161 1.51 -3.24 -27.86
C VAL A 161 2.83 -4.00 -27.65
N GLU A 162 3.24 -4.81 -28.63
CA GLU A 162 4.52 -5.53 -28.64
C GLU A 162 5.72 -4.61 -28.48
N LYS A 163 5.64 -3.37 -28.95
CA LYS A 163 6.71 -2.38 -28.84
C LYS A 163 7.00 -1.97 -27.39
N THR A 164 6.01 -2.12 -26.50
CA THR A 164 6.16 -1.82 -25.07
C THR A 164 7.21 -2.71 -24.40
N TRP A 165 7.34 -3.98 -24.83
CA TRP A 165 8.35 -4.88 -24.30
C TRP A 165 9.44 -5.25 -25.32
N ASN A 166 9.21 -5.09 -26.61
CA ASN A 166 10.20 -5.34 -27.64
C ASN A 166 10.51 -4.04 -28.39
N PRO A 167 11.54 -3.28 -27.96
CA PRO A 167 11.88 -2.01 -28.59
C PRO A 167 12.35 -2.15 -30.04
N ALA A 168 12.70 -3.36 -30.50
CA ALA A 168 13.10 -3.62 -31.89
C ALA A 168 11.92 -3.55 -32.88
N VAL A 169 10.67 -3.57 -32.40
CA VAL A 169 9.48 -3.53 -33.25
C VAL A 169 9.19 -2.10 -33.72
N ALA A 170 8.91 -1.94 -35.02
CA ALA A 170 8.49 -0.68 -35.59
C ALA A 170 7.11 -0.26 -35.06
N GLY A 171 6.94 1.02 -34.72
CA GLY A 171 5.71 1.52 -34.12
C GLY A 171 5.85 2.91 -33.53
N THR A 172 4.75 3.46 -33.03
CA THR A 172 4.70 4.76 -32.37
C THR A 172 4.34 4.57 -30.89
N CYS A 173 5.05 5.25 -30.02
CA CYS A 173 4.71 5.35 -28.60
C CYS A 173 4.15 6.74 -28.31
N TRP A 174 3.41 6.87 -27.21
CA TRP A 174 3.01 8.18 -26.71
C TRP A 174 4.25 9.06 -26.47
N GLU A 175 4.06 10.36 -26.56
CA GLU A 175 5.11 11.33 -26.27
C GLU A 175 5.66 11.13 -24.85
N ASN A 176 6.98 11.26 -24.71
CA ASN A 176 7.67 11.12 -23.43
C ASN A 176 6.99 12.00 -22.36
N GLY A 177 6.47 11.35 -21.32
CA GLY A 177 5.82 12.01 -20.20
C GLY A 177 4.29 11.98 -20.18
N VAL A 178 3.59 11.53 -21.23
CA VAL A 178 2.12 11.34 -21.16
C VAL A 178 1.75 10.28 -20.11
N GLY A 179 2.42 9.13 -20.14
CA GLY A 179 2.23 8.08 -19.12
C GLY A 179 2.55 8.57 -17.71
N THR A 180 3.67 9.29 -17.55
CA THR A 180 4.07 9.90 -16.27
C THR A 180 3.04 10.89 -15.76
N LYS A 181 2.46 11.74 -16.62
CA LYS A 181 1.40 12.69 -16.24
C LYS A 181 0.16 11.97 -15.73
N ILE A 182 -0.24 10.86 -16.37
CA ILE A 182 -1.38 10.04 -15.92
C ILE A 182 -1.07 9.44 -14.54
N TRP A 183 0.13 8.88 -14.33
CA TRP A 183 0.50 8.34 -13.03
C TRP A 183 0.61 9.41 -11.94
N ILE A 184 1.07 10.62 -12.26
CA ILE A 184 1.06 11.77 -11.34
C ILE A 184 -0.37 12.15 -10.97
N ALA A 185 -1.27 12.24 -11.96
CA ALA A 185 -2.68 12.57 -11.72
C ALA A 185 -3.35 11.52 -10.82
N THR A 186 -3.13 10.22 -11.09
CA THR A 186 -3.66 9.16 -10.25
C THR A 186 -3.01 9.13 -8.87
N GLY A 187 -1.70 9.36 -8.77
CA GLY A 187 -0.99 9.44 -7.50
C GLY A 187 -1.52 10.59 -6.64
N ALA A 188 -1.70 11.78 -7.21
CA ALA A 188 -2.24 12.94 -6.52
C ALA A 188 -3.70 12.71 -6.08
N TYR A 189 -4.51 12.07 -6.93
CA TYR A 189 -5.85 11.66 -6.57
C TYR A 189 -5.87 10.65 -5.41
N SER A 190 -5.00 9.65 -5.47
CA SER A 190 -4.84 8.63 -4.44
C SER A 190 -4.43 9.25 -3.10
N ALA A 191 -3.48 10.19 -3.10
CA ALA A 191 -3.06 10.93 -1.92
C ALA A 191 -4.20 11.79 -1.35
N ALA A 192 -4.95 12.50 -2.22
CA ALA A 192 -6.11 13.27 -1.80
C ALA A 192 -7.17 12.39 -1.12
N MET A 193 -7.40 11.18 -1.65
CA MET A 193 -8.31 10.22 -1.05
C MET A 193 -7.84 9.70 0.30
N ASP A 194 -6.54 9.55 0.54
CA ASP A 194 -6.01 9.19 1.87
C ASP A 194 -6.34 10.27 2.90
N PHE A 195 -6.21 11.56 2.55
CA PHE A 195 -6.59 12.66 3.44
C PHE A 195 -8.10 12.73 3.66
N VAL A 196 -8.91 12.50 2.62
CA VAL A 196 -10.38 12.46 2.74
C VAL A 196 -10.80 11.30 3.65
N LEU A 197 -10.25 10.09 3.44
CA LEU A 197 -10.52 8.92 4.26
C LEU A 197 -10.04 9.11 5.71
N ALA A 198 -8.92 9.81 5.91
CA ALA A 198 -8.45 10.20 7.24
C ALA A 198 -9.37 11.26 7.88
N ALA A 199 -9.92 12.23 7.14
CA ALA A 199 -10.77 13.28 7.69
C ALA A 199 -12.21 12.84 7.97
N LEU A 200 -12.73 11.87 7.20
CA LEU A 200 -14.08 11.33 7.34
C LEU A 200 -14.47 11.02 8.79
N PRO A 201 -13.74 10.16 9.52
CA PRO A 201 -14.07 9.84 10.91
C PRO A 201 -14.14 11.05 11.84
N TRP A 202 -13.40 12.14 11.59
CA TRP A 202 -13.46 13.36 12.41
C TRP A 202 -14.84 14.02 12.35
N THR A 203 -15.35 14.18 11.13
CA THR A 203 -16.65 14.81 10.88
C THR A 203 -17.79 14.01 11.50
N PHE A 204 -17.64 12.68 11.57
CA PHE A 204 -18.57 11.79 12.26
C PHE A 204 -18.47 11.87 13.78
N LEU A 205 -17.24 11.88 14.31
CA LEU A 205 -16.99 11.94 15.75
C LEU A 205 -17.60 13.18 16.42
N TRP A 206 -17.67 14.31 15.72
CA TRP A 206 -18.30 15.53 16.24
C TRP A 206 -19.82 15.40 16.43
N ARG A 207 -20.47 14.50 15.71
CA ARG A 207 -21.93 14.31 15.76
C ARG A 207 -22.36 13.18 16.71
N LEU A 208 -21.43 12.32 17.15
CA LEU A 208 -21.74 11.12 17.91
C LEU A 208 -21.06 11.15 19.28
N LEU A 209 -21.85 11.05 20.36
CA LEU A 209 -21.37 10.90 21.74
C LEU A 209 -20.71 9.52 21.96
N LEU A 210 -19.59 9.28 21.30
CA LEU A 210 -18.82 8.04 21.42
C LEU A 210 -18.06 7.99 22.74
N LYS A 211 -17.93 6.80 23.33
CA LYS A 211 -17.10 6.62 24.52
C LYS A 211 -15.65 6.98 24.18
N ARG A 212 -14.94 7.67 25.08
CA ARG A 212 -13.53 8.10 24.91
C ARG A 212 -12.59 7.00 24.41
N ARG A 213 -12.95 5.73 24.69
CA ARG A 213 -12.19 4.55 24.27
C ARG A 213 -12.34 4.22 22.79
N GLU A 214 -13.49 4.47 22.16
CA GLU A 214 -13.71 4.30 20.71
C GLU A 214 -13.03 5.43 19.93
N MET A 215 -13.09 6.65 20.46
CA MET A 215 -12.42 7.83 19.90
C MET A 215 -10.92 7.63 19.67
N LEU A 216 -10.20 6.98 20.61
CA LEU A 216 -8.76 6.74 20.46
C LEU A 216 -8.42 5.80 19.28
N GLY A 217 -9.30 4.87 18.91
CA GLY A 217 -8.99 3.89 17.84
C GLY A 217 -9.09 4.56 16.48
N ILE A 218 -10.12 5.38 16.36
CA ILE A 218 -10.34 6.26 15.22
C ILE A 218 -9.19 7.25 15.11
N LEU A 219 -8.76 7.89 16.21
CA LEU A 219 -7.64 8.84 16.21
C LEU A 219 -6.33 8.21 15.67
N ILE A 220 -6.00 6.99 16.08
CA ILE A 220 -4.81 6.29 15.59
C ILE A 220 -4.97 5.95 14.10
N ALA A 221 -6.13 5.46 13.69
CA ALA A 221 -6.41 5.15 12.28
C ALA A 221 -6.26 6.39 11.39
N MET A 222 -6.74 7.54 11.88
CA MET A 222 -6.61 8.83 11.20
C MET A 222 -5.15 9.27 11.07
N SER A 223 -4.37 9.15 12.14
CA SER A 223 -2.95 9.50 12.09
C SER A 223 -2.20 8.65 11.05
N MET A 224 -2.53 7.37 10.95
CA MET A 224 -1.91 6.47 9.98
C MET A 224 -2.36 6.76 8.55
N GLY A 225 -3.63 7.12 8.33
CA GLY A 225 -4.13 7.56 7.03
C GLY A 225 -3.47 8.86 6.55
N ALA A 226 -3.23 9.81 7.47
CA ALA A 226 -2.49 11.03 7.16
C ALA A 226 -1.03 10.73 6.79
N VAL A 227 -0.37 9.82 7.51
CA VAL A 227 0.99 9.36 7.18
C VAL A 227 1.02 8.69 5.81
N ALA A 228 0.05 7.84 5.48
CA ALA A 228 -0.06 7.23 4.15
C ALA A 228 -0.22 8.29 3.04
N GLY A 229 -1.06 9.30 3.26
CA GLY A 229 -1.21 10.42 2.32
C GLY A 229 0.07 11.25 2.13
N VAL A 230 0.82 11.50 3.20
CA VAL A 230 2.13 12.19 3.11
C VAL A 230 3.13 11.36 2.30
N VAL A 231 3.19 10.05 2.55
CA VAL A 231 4.02 9.11 1.78
C VAL A 231 3.63 9.12 0.29
N ALA A 232 2.32 9.14 -0.01
CA ALA A 232 1.82 9.23 -1.38
C ALA A 232 2.19 10.56 -2.06
N ILE A 233 2.23 11.68 -1.33
CA ILE A 233 2.73 12.97 -1.86
C ILE A 233 4.22 12.85 -2.23
N PHE A 234 5.05 12.31 -1.35
CA PHE A 234 6.48 12.13 -1.65
C PHE A 234 6.70 11.27 -2.89
N LYS A 235 5.92 10.20 -3.06
CA LYS A 235 5.91 9.40 -4.28
C LYS A 235 5.54 10.23 -5.52
N CYS A 236 4.50 11.08 -5.43
CA CYS A 236 4.11 11.99 -6.51
C CYS A 236 5.23 12.94 -6.94
N LEU A 237 6.05 13.39 -6.00
CA LEU A 237 7.20 14.25 -6.30
C LEU A 237 8.33 13.50 -7.01
N GLN A 238 8.42 12.18 -6.85
CA GLN A 238 9.45 11.35 -7.50
C GLN A 238 9.00 10.75 -8.83
N LEU A 239 7.69 10.69 -9.12
CA LEU A 239 7.12 10.22 -10.39
C LEU A 239 7.75 10.82 -11.66
N PRO A 240 8.10 12.12 -11.72
CA PRO A 240 8.81 12.69 -12.87
C PRO A 240 10.15 12.01 -13.19
N GLN A 241 10.78 11.35 -12.21
CA GLN A 241 12.08 10.69 -12.38
C GLN A 241 12.01 9.46 -13.29
N LEU A 242 10.82 8.88 -13.53
CA LEU A 242 10.61 7.81 -14.52
C LEU A 242 10.93 8.24 -15.95
N GLY A 243 10.90 9.55 -16.23
CA GLY A 243 11.28 10.09 -17.54
C GLY A 243 12.78 10.35 -17.70
N SER A 244 13.58 10.15 -16.65
CA SER A 244 15.01 10.49 -16.66
C SER A 244 15.92 9.41 -17.25
N GLY A 245 15.41 8.19 -17.43
CA GLY A 245 16.17 7.04 -17.94
C GLY A 245 17.23 6.51 -16.96
N ASP A 246 17.18 6.95 -15.71
CA ASP A 246 18.17 6.67 -14.67
C ASP A 246 17.56 5.76 -13.58
N SER A 247 17.91 4.48 -13.63
CA SER A 247 17.33 3.46 -12.75
C SER A 247 17.67 3.65 -11.27
N TYR A 248 18.73 4.39 -10.95
CA TYR A 248 19.03 4.78 -9.58
C TYR A 248 17.96 5.72 -9.01
N LYS A 249 17.43 6.64 -9.82
CA LYS A 249 16.34 7.55 -9.44
C LYS A 249 15.00 6.83 -9.39
N GLU A 250 14.73 5.94 -10.35
CA GLU A 250 13.52 5.11 -10.34
C GLU A 250 13.43 4.21 -9.11
N SER A 251 14.56 3.68 -8.63
CA SER A 251 14.59 2.86 -7.41
C SER A 251 14.11 3.60 -6.16
N ALA A 252 14.33 4.93 -6.07
CA ALA A 252 13.81 5.73 -4.96
C ALA A 252 12.28 5.78 -4.96
N LEU A 253 11.68 5.93 -6.14
CA LEU A 253 10.24 5.89 -6.31
C LEU A 253 9.69 4.54 -5.85
N PHE A 254 10.38 3.45 -6.18
CA PHE A 254 9.99 2.10 -5.78
C PHE A 254 10.03 1.91 -4.25
N ILE A 255 10.99 2.52 -3.56
CA ILE A 255 11.03 2.51 -2.09
C ILE A 255 9.77 3.17 -1.51
N TRP A 256 9.38 4.34 -2.02
CA TRP A 256 8.18 5.04 -1.55
C TRP A 256 6.88 4.29 -1.88
N ASP A 257 6.82 3.63 -3.03
CA ASP A 257 5.70 2.80 -3.46
C ASP A 257 5.48 1.59 -2.53
N ILE A 258 6.58 0.93 -2.15
CA ILE A 258 6.56 -0.18 -1.19
C ILE A 258 6.21 0.35 0.22
N ALA A 259 6.70 1.52 0.61
CA ALA A 259 6.33 2.16 1.87
C ALA A 259 4.82 2.48 1.94
N GLU A 260 4.27 3.08 0.89
CA GLU A 260 2.84 3.44 0.80
C GLU A 260 1.94 2.21 1.01
N SER A 261 2.19 1.15 0.26
CA SER A 261 1.38 -0.07 0.30
C SER A 261 1.44 -0.80 1.65
N ASN A 262 2.64 -0.93 2.23
CA ASN A 262 2.80 -1.58 3.55
C ASN A 262 2.21 -0.75 4.70
N VAL A 263 2.42 0.58 4.70
CA VAL A 263 1.83 1.48 5.71
C VAL A 263 0.31 1.43 5.64
N THR A 264 -0.28 1.36 4.44
CA THR A 264 -1.73 1.25 4.24
C THR A 264 -2.29 -0.04 4.85
N ILE A 265 -1.61 -1.18 4.71
CA ILE A 265 -2.04 -2.45 5.36
C ILE A 265 -1.99 -2.31 6.89
N ILE A 266 -0.90 -1.79 7.43
CA ILE A 266 -0.75 -1.63 8.89
C ILE A 266 -1.84 -0.69 9.42
N ALA A 267 -2.07 0.43 8.72
CA ALA A 267 -3.15 1.37 9.02
C ALA A 267 -4.52 0.69 9.04
N ALA A 268 -4.79 -0.20 8.06
CA ALA A 268 -6.04 -0.94 7.98
C ALA A 268 -6.20 -1.99 9.09
N CYS A 269 -5.11 -2.56 9.61
CA CYS A 269 -5.17 -3.54 10.68
C CYS A 269 -5.47 -2.93 12.05
N ILE A 270 -5.03 -1.70 12.32
CA ILE A 270 -5.10 -1.07 13.66
C ILE A 270 -6.52 -0.95 14.24
N PRO A 271 -7.54 -0.42 13.51
CA PRO A 271 -8.89 -0.26 14.07
C PRO A 271 -9.47 -1.59 14.52
N THR A 272 -9.34 -2.62 13.67
CA THR A 272 -9.85 -3.97 13.93
C THR A 272 -9.13 -4.58 15.12
N LEU A 273 -7.80 -4.49 15.17
CA LEU A 273 -6.99 -5.07 16.23
C LEU A 273 -7.39 -4.53 17.61
N LYS A 274 -7.65 -3.23 17.71
CA LYS A 274 -8.04 -2.60 18.96
C LYS A 274 -9.43 -3.03 19.44
N VAL A 275 -10.42 -3.04 18.55
CA VAL A 275 -11.79 -3.50 18.90
C VAL A 275 -11.71 -4.92 19.43
N LEU A 276 -10.87 -5.74 18.82
CA LEU A 276 -10.64 -7.12 19.19
C LEU A 276 -9.97 -7.25 20.55
N PHE A 277 -8.85 -6.56 20.80
CA PHE A 277 -8.17 -6.55 22.10
C PHE A 277 -9.10 -6.12 23.25
N ARG A 278 -10.04 -5.22 22.98
CA ARG A 278 -11.09 -4.85 23.93
C ARG A 278 -12.03 -6.02 24.19
N ASP A 279 -12.59 -6.62 23.15
CA ASP A 279 -13.51 -7.76 23.26
C ASP A 279 -12.85 -8.92 24.04
N VAL A 280 -11.57 -9.21 23.79
CA VAL A 280 -10.79 -10.21 24.54
C VAL A 280 -10.68 -9.83 26.02
N ARG A 281 -10.26 -8.60 26.33
CA ARG A 281 -10.06 -8.15 27.72
C ARG A 281 -11.37 -8.16 28.51
N ASP A 282 -12.47 -7.75 27.90
CA ASP A 282 -13.78 -7.75 28.52
C ASP A 282 -14.28 -9.18 28.74
N MET A 283 -14.01 -10.11 27.81
CA MET A 283 -14.31 -11.54 27.96
C MET A 283 -13.47 -12.22 29.05
N SER A 284 -12.16 -11.96 29.11
CA SER A 284 -11.28 -12.49 30.18
C SER A 284 -11.68 -11.96 31.56
N ARG A 285 -12.14 -10.70 31.65
CA ARG A 285 -12.68 -10.14 32.90
C ARG A 285 -13.99 -10.82 33.31
N ALA A 286 -14.89 -11.06 32.37
CA ALA A 286 -16.13 -11.77 32.62
C ALA A 286 -15.87 -13.21 33.11
N TYR A 287 -14.94 -13.92 32.46
CA TYR A 287 -14.51 -15.26 32.88
C TYR A 287 -13.92 -15.29 34.30
N ASN A 288 -13.01 -14.36 34.61
CA ASN A 288 -12.42 -14.23 35.95
C ASN A 288 -13.45 -13.84 37.03
N MET A 289 -14.53 -13.13 36.66
CA MET A 289 -15.64 -12.82 37.58
C MET A 289 -16.57 -14.01 37.80
N SER A 290 -16.80 -14.85 36.78
CA SER A 290 -17.59 -16.09 36.92
C SER A 290 -16.87 -17.22 37.66
N GLY A 291 -15.54 -17.15 37.77
CA GLY A 291 -14.73 -18.10 38.55
C GLY A 291 -14.65 -17.82 40.06
N ARG A 292 -15.25 -16.73 40.56
CA ARG A 292 -15.39 -16.51 42.01
C ARG A 292 -16.56 -17.35 42.53
N PRO A 293 -16.36 -18.26 43.50
CA PRO A 293 -17.49 -18.93 44.15
C PRO A 293 -18.39 -17.86 44.76
N ARG A 294 -19.69 -17.95 44.49
CA ARG A 294 -20.73 -17.18 45.20
C ARG A 294 -20.52 -17.43 46.69
N ALA A 295 -19.93 -16.49 47.41
CA ALA A 295 -19.88 -16.54 48.85
C ALA A 295 -21.33 -16.59 49.36
N ASN A 296 -21.63 -17.66 50.09
CA ASN A 296 -22.93 -17.97 50.68
C ASN A 296 -23.53 -16.76 51.40
N PHE A 297 -24.59 -16.19 50.83
CA PHE A 297 -25.57 -15.38 51.56
C PHE A 297 -26.75 -16.27 51.94
N VAL A 298 -26.54 -17.21 52.85
CA VAL A 298 -27.63 -17.87 53.60
C VAL A 298 -27.16 -18.07 55.03
N ASN A 299 -27.28 -17.01 55.83
CA ASN A 299 -27.44 -17.05 57.27
C ASN A 299 -27.81 -15.65 57.72
N LEU A 300 -29.11 -15.35 57.75
CA LEU A 300 -29.73 -14.29 58.57
C LEU A 300 -31.25 -14.42 58.44
N LYS A 301 -31.83 -15.30 59.25
CA LYS A 301 -32.91 -14.95 60.21
C LYS A 301 -33.42 -16.21 60.89
N ARG A 302 -32.96 -16.32 62.14
CA ARG A 302 -33.66 -16.99 63.22
C ARG A 302 -34.83 -16.11 63.65
#